data_AF-B6FYR1-F1
#
_entry.id   AF-B6FYR1-F1
#
_cell.length_a   1.000
_cell.length_b   1.000
_cell.length_c   1.000
_cell.angle_alpha   90.00
_cell.angle_beta   90.00
_cell.angle_gamma   90.00
#
_symmetry.space_group_name_H-M   'P 1'
#
loop_
_entity.id
_entity.type
_entity.pdbx_description
1 polymer ?
#
loop_
_entity_poly.entity_id
_entity_poly.type
_entity_poly.pdbx_seq_one_letter_code
_entity_poly.pdbx_strand_id
1 'polypeptide(L)'
;MLVEELNLETRCKIYTITKKVLRKYQKGIISGKLTSDKFVHNILGDVSIHEVLPDEILEESDFIDSYHHYVDKLICIQNENLINSKNRNYKKANEKPDVSKVMKLKHLLNDTGYVLSIPCQYLTISDIDNISKYITTGDIDLGNEKIYNYVYKEH
;
A
#
# COMPACT_ATOMS: atom_id res chain seq x y z
N MET A 1 -19.61 -1.92 -5.92
CA MET A 1 -18.28 -2.57 -6.01
C MET A 1 -17.39 -2.09 -4.87
N LEU A 2 -16.51 -2.93 -4.33
CA LEU A 2 -15.61 -2.60 -3.22
C LEU A 2 -14.15 -2.45 -3.70
N VAL A 3 -13.32 -1.70 -2.95
CA VAL A 3 -11.89 -1.55 -3.24
C VAL A 3 -11.16 -2.90 -3.23
N GLU A 4 -11.56 -3.83 -2.36
CA GLU A 4 -11.03 -5.18 -2.27
C GLU A 4 -11.29 -6.02 -3.52
N GLU A 5 -12.38 -5.74 -4.24
CA GLU A 5 -12.82 -6.47 -5.43
C GLU A 5 -12.10 -6.01 -6.70
N LEU A 6 -11.41 -4.86 -6.64
CA LEU A 6 -10.62 -4.36 -7.74
C LEU A 6 -9.39 -5.25 -8.01
N ASN A 7 -9.03 -5.39 -9.29
CA ASN A 7 -7.80 -6.08 -9.65
C ASN A 7 -6.56 -5.36 -9.07
N LEU A 8 -5.48 -6.12 -8.85
CA LEU A 8 -4.28 -5.62 -8.17
C LEU A 8 -3.63 -4.42 -8.88
N GLU A 9 -3.64 -4.39 -10.22
CA GLU A 9 -3.08 -3.26 -10.97
C GLU A 9 -3.84 -1.97 -10.66
N THR A 10 -5.17 -2.04 -10.67
CA THR A 10 -6.06 -0.92 -10.37
C THR A 10 -5.90 -0.48 -8.91
N ARG A 11 -5.90 -1.43 -7.97
CA ARG A 11 -5.62 -1.16 -6.55
C ARG A 11 -4.27 -0.48 -6.36
N CYS A 12 -3.24 -0.89 -7.09
CA CYS A 12 -1.91 -0.29 -7.01
C CYS A 12 -1.87 1.15 -7.54
N LYS A 13 -2.60 1.44 -8.63
CA LYS A 13 -2.75 2.81 -9.15
C LYS A 13 -3.48 3.71 -8.16
N ILE A 14 -4.62 3.24 -7.62
CA ILE A 14 -5.38 3.94 -6.57
C ILE A 14 -4.52 4.18 -5.34
N TYR A 15 -3.81 3.18 -4.85
CA TYR A 15 -2.88 3.31 -3.73
C TYR A 15 -1.86 4.43 -3.97
N THR A 16 -1.26 4.47 -5.15
CA THR A 16 -0.24 5.46 -5.52
C THR A 16 -0.81 6.89 -5.49
N ILE A 17 -1.98 7.11 -6.10
CA ILE A 17 -2.68 8.40 -6.08
C ILE A 17 -3.01 8.78 -4.63
N THR A 18 -3.66 7.88 -3.90
CA THR A 18 -4.10 8.10 -2.52
C THR A 18 -2.93 8.48 -1.62
N LYS A 19 -1.82 7.73 -1.70
CA LYS A 19 -0.60 8.01 -0.91
C LYS A 19 0.04 9.35 -1.25
N LYS A 20 0.05 9.75 -2.53
CA LYS A 20 0.56 11.06 -2.96
C LYS A 20 -0.24 12.19 -2.31
N VAL A 21 -1.56 12.08 -2.32
CA VAL A 21 -2.46 13.07 -1.70
C VAL A 21 -2.31 13.04 -0.18
N LEU A 22 -2.18 11.86 0.46
CA LEU A 22 -2.04 11.73 1.92
C LEU A 22 -0.77 12.41 2.41
N ARG A 23 0.31 12.31 1.62
CA ARG A 23 1.58 12.97 1.92
C ARG A 23 1.50 14.49 1.78
N LYS A 24 0.76 15.00 0.79
CA LYS A 24 0.51 16.44 0.59
C LYS A 24 -0.20 17.06 1.81
N TYR A 25 -1.18 16.35 2.37
CA TYR A 25 -2.00 16.85 3.48
C TYR A 25 -1.61 16.32 4.87
N GLN A 26 -0.43 15.69 5.00
CA GLN A 26 0.04 15.02 6.22
C GLN A 26 -0.07 15.88 7.48
N LYS A 27 0.29 17.19 7.42
CA LYS A 27 0.18 18.09 8.58
C LYS A 27 -1.26 18.28 9.04
N GLY A 28 -2.19 18.41 8.09
CA GLY A 28 -3.63 18.55 8.36
C GLY A 28 -4.20 17.31 9.02
N ILE A 29 -3.83 16.13 8.52
CA ILE A 29 -4.24 14.81 9.04
C ILE A 29 -3.75 14.64 10.50
N ILE A 30 -2.45 14.87 10.76
CA ILE A 30 -1.89 14.72 12.12
C ILE A 30 -2.57 15.68 13.10
N SER A 31 -2.92 16.89 12.66
CA SER A 31 -3.59 17.88 13.51
C SER A 31 -5.09 17.65 13.71
N GLY A 32 -5.69 16.66 13.06
CA GLY A 32 -7.14 16.40 13.07
C GLY A 32 -7.97 17.44 12.30
N LYS A 33 -7.34 18.43 11.66
CA LYS A 33 -8.02 19.49 10.90
C LYS A 33 -8.59 19.00 9.56
N LEU A 34 -8.05 17.90 9.04
CA LEU A 34 -8.51 17.27 7.81
C LEU A 34 -8.95 15.84 8.13
N THR A 35 -10.26 15.59 8.03
CA THR A 35 -10.86 14.26 8.20
C THR A 35 -10.75 13.45 6.91
N SER A 36 -10.96 12.14 7.02
CA SER A 36 -11.04 11.24 5.87
C SER A 36 -12.16 11.64 4.90
N ASP A 37 -13.30 12.18 5.37
CA ASP A 37 -14.41 12.57 4.47
C ASP A 37 -13.99 13.67 3.50
N LYS A 38 -13.33 14.70 4.02
CA LYS A 38 -12.80 15.78 3.17
C LYS A 38 -11.72 15.27 2.23
N PHE A 39 -10.98 14.25 2.66
CA PHE A 39 -9.88 13.70 1.89
C PHE A 39 -10.38 12.84 0.73
N VAL A 40 -11.32 11.94 1.01
CA VAL A 40 -12.02 11.10 0.03
C VAL A 40 -12.70 11.97 -1.02
N HIS A 41 -13.50 12.96 -0.59
CA HIS A 41 -14.17 13.87 -1.52
C HIS A 41 -13.18 14.59 -2.45
N ASN A 42 -12.03 15.03 -1.93
CA ASN A 42 -11.01 15.69 -2.75
C ASN A 42 -10.31 14.74 -3.72
N ILE A 43 -10.10 13.46 -3.35
CA ILE A 43 -9.50 12.49 -4.28
C ILE A 43 -10.49 12.09 -5.36
N LEU A 44 -11.73 11.81 -4.98
CA LEU A 44 -12.78 11.40 -5.91
C LEU A 44 -13.14 12.50 -6.91
N GLY A 45 -12.84 13.77 -6.61
CA GLY A 45 -12.94 14.89 -7.55
C GLY A 45 -11.64 15.25 -8.31
N ASP A 46 -10.55 14.49 -8.13
CA ASP A 46 -9.27 14.74 -8.81
C ASP A 46 -9.20 13.96 -10.12
N VAL A 47 -8.87 14.63 -11.23
CA VAL A 47 -8.76 14.02 -12.57
C VAL A 47 -7.93 12.73 -12.59
N SER A 48 -6.91 12.61 -11.73
CA SER A 48 -6.06 11.43 -11.69
C SER A 48 -6.77 10.13 -11.30
N ILE A 49 -7.85 10.17 -10.50
CA ILE A 49 -8.59 8.95 -10.15
C ILE A 49 -9.49 8.49 -11.31
N HIS A 50 -9.99 9.43 -12.11
CA HIS A 50 -10.81 9.18 -13.30
C HIS A 50 -10.01 8.56 -14.45
N GLU A 51 -8.68 8.69 -14.44
CA GLU A 51 -7.79 7.95 -15.35
C GLU A 51 -7.66 6.46 -14.99
N VAL A 52 -8.08 6.07 -13.78
CA VAL A 52 -7.89 4.71 -13.23
C VAL A 52 -9.21 3.96 -13.10
N LEU A 53 -10.28 4.66 -12.73
CA LEU A 53 -11.63 4.10 -12.58
C LEU A 53 -12.62 4.95 -13.36
N PRO A 54 -13.63 4.32 -13.98
CA PRO A 54 -14.66 5.06 -14.71
C PRO A 54 -15.64 5.73 -13.73
N ASP A 55 -16.30 6.78 -14.18
CA ASP A 55 -17.16 7.64 -13.35
C ASP A 55 -18.31 6.85 -12.71
N GLU A 56 -18.84 5.84 -13.39
CA GLU A 56 -19.94 5.02 -12.86
C GLU A 56 -19.55 4.34 -11.55
N ILE A 57 -18.29 3.90 -11.43
CA ILE A 57 -17.75 3.26 -10.23
C ILE A 57 -17.50 4.30 -9.13
N LEU A 58 -16.97 5.46 -9.50
CA LEU A 58 -16.61 6.51 -8.55
C LEU A 58 -17.84 7.15 -7.90
N GLU A 59 -19.00 7.07 -8.55
CA GLU A 59 -20.29 7.55 -8.06
C GLU A 59 -21.09 6.49 -7.28
N GLU A 60 -20.66 5.22 -7.28
CA GLU A 60 -21.31 4.16 -6.50
C GLU A 60 -21.14 4.37 -4.98
N SER A 61 -22.26 4.43 -4.24
CA SER A 61 -22.24 4.60 -2.78
C SER A 61 -21.39 3.52 -2.08
N ASP A 62 -21.55 2.26 -2.47
CA ASP A 62 -20.80 1.14 -1.87
C ASP A 62 -19.29 1.31 -2.08
N PHE A 63 -18.89 1.82 -3.26
CA PHE A 63 -17.48 2.07 -3.56
C PHE A 63 -16.96 3.24 -2.73
N ILE A 64 -17.70 4.33 -2.65
CA ILE A 64 -17.33 5.52 -1.86
C ILE A 64 -17.12 5.13 -0.38
N ASP A 65 -18.04 4.35 0.19
CA ASP A 65 -17.96 3.89 1.58
C ASP A 65 -16.76 2.96 1.79
N SER A 66 -16.55 1.98 0.90
CA SER A 66 -15.37 1.11 0.89
C SER A 66 -14.07 1.90 0.79
N TYR A 67 -14.02 2.90 -0.09
CA TYR A 67 -12.87 3.76 -0.30
C TYR A 67 -12.59 4.64 0.92
N HIS A 68 -13.62 5.05 1.65
CA HIS A 68 -13.47 5.73 2.92
C HIS A 68 -12.72 4.88 3.96
N HIS A 69 -13.16 3.64 4.15
CA HIS A 69 -12.50 2.68 5.04
C HIS A 69 -11.07 2.38 4.60
N TYR A 70 -10.84 2.30 3.29
CA TYR A 70 -9.50 2.14 2.73
C TYR A 70 -8.58 3.32 3.07
N VAL A 71 -9.05 4.56 2.87
CA VAL A 71 -8.31 5.78 3.23
C VAL A 71 -8.04 5.84 4.73
N ASP A 72 -9.02 5.52 5.58
CA ASP A 72 -8.85 5.45 7.03
C ASP A 72 -7.73 4.47 7.41
N LYS A 73 -7.73 3.28 6.81
CA LYS A 73 -6.67 2.28 7.00
C LYS A 73 -5.29 2.83 6.60
N LEU A 74 -5.19 3.52 5.47
CA LEU A 74 -3.92 4.13 5.03
C LEU A 74 -3.45 5.26 5.96
N ILE A 75 -4.37 6.06 6.48
CA ILE A 75 -4.08 7.10 7.48
C ILE A 75 -3.56 6.46 8.77
N CYS A 76 -4.21 5.40 9.27
CA CYS A 76 -3.78 4.65 10.44
C CYS A 76 -2.35 4.11 10.25
N ILE A 77 -2.09 3.39 9.16
CA ILE A 77 -0.74 2.87 8.83
C ILE A 77 0.29 4.00 8.79
N GLN A 78 -0.05 5.15 8.18
CA GLN A 78 0.86 6.29 8.10
C GLN A 78 1.14 6.90 9.48
N ASN A 79 0.11 7.10 10.30
CA ASN A 79 0.24 7.67 11.63
C ASN A 79 1.02 6.76 12.57
N GLU A 80 0.79 5.44 12.52
CA GLU A 80 1.58 4.45 13.25
C GLU A 80 3.05 4.56 12.88
N ASN A 81 3.37 4.57 11.58
CA ASN A 81 4.75 4.74 11.11
C ASN A 81 5.39 6.04 11.62
N LEU A 82 4.64 7.15 11.66
CA LEU A 82 5.13 8.43 12.15
C LEU A 82 5.35 8.45 13.66
N ILE A 83 4.39 7.96 14.45
CA ILE A 83 4.51 7.84 15.92
C ILE A 83 5.73 6.98 16.24
N ASN A 84 5.81 5.84 15.58
CA ASN A 84 6.87 4.89 15.84
C ASN A 84 8.24 5.48 15.46
N SER A 85 8.36 6.24 14.36
CA SER A 85 9.60 6.95 13.99
C SER A 85 10.07 7.99 15.01
N LYS A 86 9.16 8.61 15.78
CA LYS A 86 9.48 9.60 16.83
C LYS A 86 9.93 8.94 18.13
N ASN A 87 9.46 7.74 18.40
CA ASN A 87 9.85 6.98 19.59
C ASN A 87 11.23 6.36 19.35
N ARG A 88 12.26 6.80 20.08
CA ARG A 88 13.67 6.33 19.99
C ARG A 88 13.87 4.80 20.14
N ASN A 89 12.81 4.05 20.44
CA ASN A 89 12.80 2.58 20.51
C ASN A 89 12.46 1.90 19.16
N TYR A 90 12.42 2.64 18.04
CA TYR A 90 12.12 2.18 16.68
C TYR A 90 13.23 1.34 16.03
N LYS A 91 13.76 0.34 16.72
CA LYS A 91 14.54 -0.72 16.07
C LYS A 91 13.66 -1.76 15.37
N LYS A 92 12.37 -1.88 15.72
CA LYS A 92 11.50 -3.00 15.31
C LYS A 92 10.77 -2.89 13.96
N ALA A 93 10.37 -1.70 13.48
CA ALA A 93 9.56 -1.63 12.25
C ALA A 93 10.38 -1.45 10.95
N ASN A 94 11.60 -0.94 11.07
CA ASN A 94 12.62 -0.96 10.00
C ASN A 94 13.73 -1.96 10.34
N GLU A 95 13.37 -3.02 11.08
CA GLU A 95 14.33 -4.05 11.41
C GLU A 95 14.78 -4.70 10.10
N LYS A 96 16.09 -4.68 9.87
CA LYS A 96 16.65 -5.36 8.70
C LYS A 96 16.30 -6.83 8.81
N PRO A 97 15.83 -7.46 7.74
CA PRO A 97 15.58 -8.88 7.75
C PRO A 97 16.85 -9.64 8.09
N ASP A 98 16.71 -10.67 8.92
CA ASP A 98 17.82 -11.57 9.17
C ASP A 98 18.22 -12.29 7.87
N VAL A 99 19.45 -12.83 7.86
CA VAL A 99 19.99 -13.52 6.68
C VAL A 99 19.11 -14.72 6.29
N SER A 100 18.49 -15.41 7.25
CA SER A 100 17.63 -16.57 6.99
C SER A 100 16.38 -16.19 6.20
N LYS A 101 15.68 -15.11 6.57
CA LYS A 101 14.53 -14.56 5.83
C LYS A 101 14.92 -14.13 4.43
N VAL A 102 16.06 -13.46 4.27
CA VAL A 102 16.55 -13.06 2.94
C VAL A 102 16.86 -14.28 2.07
N MET A 103 17.49 -15.32 2.63
CA MET A 103 17.77 -16.55 1.89
C MET A 103 16.49 -17.29 1.50
N LYS A 104 15.51 -17.40 2.40
CA LYS A 104 14.20 -17.98 2.10
C LYS A 104 13.49 -17.25 0.96
N LEU A 105 13.51 -15.92 0.98
CA LEU A 105 12.95 -15.13 -0.10
C LEU A 105 13.66 -15.39 -1.43
N LYS A 106 15.00 -15.44 -1.44
CA LYS A 106 15.76 -15.73 -2.66
C LYS A 106 15.45 -17.10 -3.24
N HIS A 107 15.32 -18.13 -2.40
CA HIS A 107 14.90 -19.46 -2.84
C HIS A 107 13.50 -19.41 -3.43
N LEU A 108 12.54 -18.78 -2.73
CA LEU A 108 11.17 -18.64 -3.23
C LEU A 108 11.11 -17.95 -4.60
N LEU A 109 11.85 -16.86 -4.78
CA LEU A 109 11.94 -16.12 -6.05
C LEU A 109 12.45 -17.02 -7.18
N ASN A 110 13.55 -17.74 -6.93
CA ASN A 110 14.13 -18.66 -7.91
C ASN A 110 13.18 -19.82 -8.26
N ASP A 111 12.49 -20.39 -7.28
CA ASP A 111 11.61 -21.54 -7.47
C ASP A 111 10.33 -21.17 -8.24
N THR A 112 9.91 -19.90 -8.16
CA THR A 112 8.66 -19.41 -8.76
C THR A 112 8.84 -18.58 -10.04
N GLY A 113 10.09 -18.23 -10.38
CA GLY A 113 10.42 -17.37 -11.51
C GLY A 113 10.10 -15.90 -11.31
N TYR A 114 9.97 -15.45 -10.05
CA TYR A 114 9.79 -14.03 -9.72
C TYR A 114 11.13 -13.34 -9.49
N VAL A 115 11.21 -12.08 -9.86
CA VAL A 115 12.39 -11.22 -9.68
C VAL A 115 11.99 -9.96 -8.92
N LEU A 116 12.89 -9.47 -8.08
CA LEU A 116 12.71 -8.21 -7.36
C LEU A 116 13.09 -7.01 -8.26
N SER A 117 12.25 -5.98 -8.26
CA SER A 117 12.56 -4.70 -8.91
C SER A 117 13.53 -3.84 -8.11
N ILE A 118 13.68 -4.12 -6.80
CA ILE A 118 14.60 -3.43 -5.90
C ILE A 118 15.52 -4.43 -5.18
N PRO A 119 16.78 -4.05 -4.87
CA PRO A 119 17.68 -4.92 -4.12
C PRO A 119 17.12 -5.32 -2.74
N CYS A 120 17.29 -6.59 -2.35
CA CYS A 120 16.79 -7.13 -1.06
C CYS A 120 17.22 -6.30 0.17
N GLN A 121 18.35 -5.59 0.09
CA GLN A 121 18.88 -4.77 1.18
C GLN A 121 17.98 -3.58 1.56
N TYR A 122 17.06 -3.18 0.67
CA TYR A 122 16.10 -2.11 0.90
C TYR A 122 14.77 -2.61 1.44
N LEU A 123 14.58 -3.93 1.55
CA LEU A 123 13.36 -4.54 2.09
C LEU A 123 13.40 -4.59 3.61
N THR A 124 12.28 -4.25 4.24
CA THR A 124 12.03 -4.51 5.65
C THR A 124 11.57 -5.97 5.86
N ILE A 125 11.55 -6.45 7.10
CA ILE A 125 10.94 -7.74 7.43
C ILE A 125 9.50 -7.84 6.92
N SER A 126 8.72 -6.77 7.12
CA SER A 126 7.34 -6.72 6.64
C SER A 126 7.24 -6.79 5.13
N ASP A 127 8.16 -6.14 4.39
CA ASP A 127 8.17 -6.25 2.93
C ASP A 127 8.46 -7.70 2.49
N ILE A 128 9.43 -8.38 3.11
CA ILE A 128 9.72 -9.79 2.80
C ILE A 128 8.51 -10.69 3.06
N ASP A 129 7.85 -10.52 4.20
CA ASP A 129 6.70 -11.36 4.58
C ASP A 129 5.52 -11.12 3.60
N ASN A 130 5.26 -9.85 3.22
CA ASN A 130 4.22 -9.52 2.25
C ASN A 130 4.55 -9.98 0.82
N ILE A 131 5.81 -9.87 0.38
CA ILE A 131 6.24 -10.41 -0.92
C ILE A 131 6.06 -11.92 -0.95
N SER A 132 6.49 -12.61 0.11
CA SER A 132 6.37 -14.06 0.20
C SER A 132 4.90 -14.50 0.16
N LYS A 133 4.02 -13.79 0.87
CA LYS A 133 2.57 -13.99 0.80
C LYS A 133 2.06 -13.77 -0.63
N TYR A 134 2.39 -12.66 -1.27
CA TYR A 134 1.94 -12.38 -2.63
C TYR A 134 2.36 -13.45 -3.65
N ILE A 135 3.62 -13.90 -3.60
CA ILE A 135 4.10 -14.96 -4.51
C ILE A 135 3.35 -16.28 -4.29
N THR A 136 2.96 -16.58 -3.05
CA THR A 136 2.34 -17.87 -2.68
C THR A 136 0.82 -17.88 -2.86
N THR A 137 0.14 -16.76 -2.63
CA THR A 137 -1.34 -16.69 -2.68
C THR A 137 -1.86 -15.92 -3.89
N GLY A 138 -1.03 -15.08 -4.51
CA GLY A 138 -1.48 -14.13 -5.53
C GLY A 138 -2.16 -12.89 -4.96
N ASP A 139 -2.26 -12.75 -3.64
CA ASP A 139 -3.00 -11.66 -2.98
C ASP A 139 -2.09 -10.67 -2.25
N ILE A 140 -2.52 -9.40 -2.26
CA ILE A 140 -1.88 -8.33 -1.48
C ILE A 140 -2.89 -7.71 -0.53
N ASP A 141 -2.53 -7.63 0.75
CA ASP A 141 -3.36 -7.00 1.77
C ASP A 141 -3.53 -5.49 1.52
N LEU A 142 -4.73 -4.97 1.83
CA LEU A 142 -4.99 -3.53 1.73
C LEU A 142 -3.98 -2.72 2.54
N GLY A 143 -3.34 -1.74 1.90
CA GLY A 143 -2.29 -0.89 2.47
C GLY A 143 -0.87 -1.31 2.10
N ASN A 144 -0.69 -2.51 1.54
CA ASN A 144 0.59 -3.04 1.09
C ASN A 144 0.69 -3.13 -0.45
N GLU A 145 -0.17 -2.42 -1.20
CA GLU A 145 -0.19 -2.48 -2.68
C GLU A 145 1.16 -2.14 -3.32
N LYS A 146 2.04 -1.39 -2.64
CA LYS A 146 3.42 -1.16 -3.08
C LYS A 146 4.19 -2.44 -3.45
N ILE A 147 3.84 -3.58 -2.83
CA ILE A 147 4.46 -4.89 -3.07
C ILE A 147 4.25 -5.36 -4.51
N TYR A 148 3.14 -4.96 -5.14
CA TYR A 148 2.87 -5.25 -6.55
C TYR A 148 3.98 -4.72 -7.47
N ASN A 149 4.60 -3.59 -7.11
CA ASN A 149 5.69 -3.00 -7.87
C ASN A 149 7.07 -3.54 -7.47
N TYR A 150 7.17 -4.34 -6.41
CA TYR A 150 8.45 -4.86 -5.89
C TYR A 150 8.86 -6.17 -6.56
N VAL A 151 7.91 -6.91 -7.13
CA VAL A 151 8.17 -8.19 -7.79
C VAL A 151 7.46 -8.28 -9.13
N TYR A 152 8.12 -8.88 -10.10
CA TYR A 152 7.57 -9.21 -11.42
C TYR A 152 8.01 -10.61 -11.81
N LYS A 153 7.26 -11.26 -12.69
CA LYS A 153 7.63 -12.59 -13.19
C LYS A 153 8.60 -12.44 -14.35
N GLU A 154 9.75 -13.07 -14.29
CA GLU A 154 10.68 -13.15 -15.41
C GLU A 154 10.06 -14.07 -16.46
N HIS A 155 9.94 -13.57 -17.70
CA HIS A 155 9.32 -14.29 -18.81
C HIS A 155 10.19 -15.44 -19.31
#